data_AF-A0A419X9N6-F1
#
_entry.id   AF-A0A419X9N6-F1
#
_cell.length_a   1.000
_cell.length_b   1.000
_cell.length_c   1.000
_cell.angle_alpha   90.00
_cell.angle_beta   90.00
_cell.angle_gamma   90.00
#
_symmetry.space_group_name_H-M   'P 1'
#
loop_
_entity.id
_entity.type
_entity.pdbx_description
1 polymer ?
#
loop_
_entity_poly.entity_id
_entity_poly.type
_entity_poly.pdbx_seq_one_letter_code
_entity_poly.pdbx_strand_id
1 'polypeptide(L)'
;MLGVLPQAAATKLVVAEGAKKYKNLDPAQKQMVNIGGLLVMGLALYAGYKMFSRMNGMIDWFTGAKSEKERKEAENKIQNQINDEISKVGVKPTIGTATAKSIAQSLLDAFEYMGTYEEQVYSNLRVLKNSADWLLVGREYGMPRKRTLVAELYNELDNKEMAIARSILSKIGVTI
;
A
#
# COMPACT_ATOMS: atom_id res chain seq x y z
N MET A 1 -9.76 -18.70 -29.55
CA MET A 1 -10.47 -18.32 -28.32
C MET A 1 -9.49 -18.42 -27.15
N LEU A 2 -8.91 -17.31 -26.72
CA LEU A 2 -8.04 -17.28 -25.54
C LEU A 2 -8.95 -17.12 -24.32
N GLY A 3 -8.95 -18.13 -23.45
CA GLY A 3 -9.85 -18.22 -22.30
C GLY A 3 -9.59 -17.10 -21.29
N VAL A 4 -10.60 -16.28 -21.06
CA VAL A 4 -10.65 -15.31 -19.96
C VAL A 4 -10.72 -16.12 -18.67
N LEU A 5 -9.69 -16.01 -17.82
CA LEU A 5 -9.78 -16.57 -16.47
C LEU A 5 -10.80 -15.75 -15.68
N PRO A 6 -11.84 -16.36 -15.09
CA PRO A 6 -12.81 -15.63 -14.30
C PRO A 6 -12.12 -14.93 -13.14
N GLN A 7 -12.61 -13.73 -12.80
CA GLN A 7 -12.04 -12.82 -11.79
C GLN A 7 -11.64 -13.51 -10.48
N ALA A 8 -12.45 -14.48 -10.01
CA ALA A 8 -12.18 -15.29 -8.83
C ALA A 8 -10.90 -16.15 -8.92
N ALA A 9 -10.52 -16.60 -10.12
CA ALA A 9 -9.33 -17.41 -10.35
C ALA A 9 -8.04 -16.57 -10.32
N ALA A 10 -8.07 -15.36 -10.88
CA ALA A 10 -6.93 -14.44 -10.83
C ALA A 10 -6.65 -13.94 -9.41
N THR A 11 -7.70 -13.59 -8.66
CA THR A 11 -7.57 -13.22 -7.24
C THR A 11 -7.05 -14.40 -6.41
N LYS A 12 -7.53 -15.62 -6.67
CA LYS A 12 -7.01 -16.83 -6.01
C LYS A 12 -5.53 -17.07 -6.29
N LEU A 13 -5.04 -16.77 -7.50
CA LEU A 13 -3.64 -17.00 -7.87
C LEU A 13 -2.69 -16.04 -7.15
N VAL A 14 -3.02 -14.75 -7.12
CA VAL A 14 -2.23 -13.71 -6.43
C VAL A 14 -2.26 -13.93 -4.92
N VAL A 15 -3.43 -14.28 -4.37
CA VAL A 15 -3.56 -14.66 -2.95
C VAL A 15 -2.75 -15.93 -2.65
N ALA A 16 -2.70 -16.91 -3.57
CA ALA A 16 -1.92 -18.12 -3.38
C ALA A 16 -0.40 -17.89 -3.45
N GLU A 17 0.09 -17.00 -4.32
CA GLU A 17 1.51 -16.64 -4.37
C GLU A 17 1.91 -15.80 -3.14
N GLY A 18 1.08 -14.85 -2.72
CA GLY A 18 1.26 -14.11 -1.47
C GLY A 18 1.27 -15.04 -0.25
N ALA A 19 0.34 -16.00 -0.18
CA ALA A 19 0.26 -16.98 0.89
C ALA A 19 1.44 -17.97 0.90
N LYS A 20 1.99 -18.32 -0.27
CA LYS A 20 3.21 -19.14 -0.38
C LYS A 20 4.43 -18.39 0.15
N LYS A 21 4.60 -17.11 -0.22
CA LYS A 21 5.68 -16.27 0.32
C LYS A 21 5.54 -16.07 1.83
N TYR A 22 4.32 -15.91 2.33
CA TYR A 22 4.02 -15.82 3.77
C TYR A 22 4.38 -17.10 4.54
N LYS A 23 4.04 -18.28 4.01
CA LYS A 23 4.33 -19.56 4.67
C LYS A 23 5.82 -19.78 4.93
N ASN A 24 6.66 -19.24 4.05
CA ASN A 24 8.11 -19.41 4.06
C ASN A 24 8.85 -18.40 4.95
N LEU A 25 8.15 -17.47 5.61
CA LEU A 25 8.77 -16.57 6.58
C LEU A 25 9.13 -17.33 7.88
N ASP A 26 10.29 -16.99 8.46
CA ASP A 26 10.77 -17.51 9.74
C ASP A 26 9.77 -17.15 10.88
N PRO A 27 9.58 -17.98 11.93
CA PRO A 27 8.80 -17.64 13.13
C PRO A 27 9.01 -16.22 13.70
N ALA A 28 10.23 -15.68 13.70
CA ALA A 28 10.50 -14.30 14.14
C ALA A 28 9.97 -13.26 13.15
N GLN A 29 10.08 -13.56 11.85
CA GLN A 29 9.47 -12.75 10.79
C GLN A 29 7.95 -12.83 10.85
N LYS A 30 7.38 -14.01 11.19
CA LYS A 30 5.95 -14.30 11.43
C LYS A 30 5.33 -13.47 12.56
N GLN A 31 6.10 -13.14 13.61
CA GLN A 31 5.67 -12.19 14.64
C GLN A 31 5.75 -10.71 14.18
N MET A 32 6.63 -10.37 13.24
CA MET A 32 6.65 -9.05 12.58
C MET A 32 5.57 -8.89 11.48
N VAL A 33 4.74 -9.92 11.20
CA VAL A 33 3.80 -9.93 10.06
C VAL A 33 2.45 -9.25 10.32
N ASN A 34 2.24 -8.64 11.49
CA ASN A 34 0.99 -7.87 11.69
C ASN A 34 0.86 -6.72 10.66
N ILE A 35 1.97 -6.07 10.26
CA ILE A 35 1.96 -5.04 9.19
C ILE A 35 2.03 -5.66 7.78
N GLY A 36 2.58 -6.88 7.66
CA GLY A 36 2.71 -7.59 6.39
C GLY A 36 1.35 -7.92 5.73
N GLY A 37 0.28 -8.05 6.50
CA GLY A 37 -1.07 -8.23 5.97
C GLY A 37 -1.55 -7.06 5.10
N LEU A 38 -1.31 -5.81 5.54
CA LEU A 38 -1.65 -4.59 4.80
C LEU A 38 -0.83 -4.42 3.52
N LEU A 39 0.44 -4.80 3.57
CA LEU A 39 1.33 -4.86 2.42
C LEU A 39 0.88 -5.84 1.37
N VAL A 40 0.59 -7.08 1.79
CA VAL A 40 0.13 -8.13 0.89
C VAL A 40 -1.22 -7.75 0.27
N MET A 41 -2.11 -7.11 1.02
CA MET A 41 -3.38 -6.59 0.47
C MET A 41 -3.16 -5.40 -0.46
N GLY A 42 -2.30 -4.43 -0.10
CA GLY A 42 -1.96 -3.30 -0.96
C GLY A 42 -1.36 -3.75 -2.28
N LEU A 43 -0.44 -4.72 -2.25
CA LEU A 43 0.14 -5.33 -3.43
C LEU A 43 -0.86 -6.20 -4.21
N ALA A 44 -1.78 -6.90 -3.54
CA ALA A 44 -2.83 -7.68 -4.20
C ALA A 44 -3.86 -6.78 -4.91
N LEU A 45 -4.25 -5.67 -4.30
CA LEU A 45 -5.08 -4.63 -4.92
C LEU A 45 -4.35 -4.01 -6.12
N TYR A 46 -3.06 -3.71 -6.00
CA TYR A 46 -2.23 -3.23 -7.11
C TYR A 46 -2.11 -4.24 -8.26
N ALA A 47 -1.83 -5.51 -7.97
CA ALA A 47 -1.72 -6.56 -8.97
C ALA A 47 -3.05 -6.80 -9.69
N GLY A 48 -4.16 -6.80 -8.94
CA GLY A 48 -5.51 -6.80 -9.50
C GLY A 48 -5.73 -5.59 -10.42
N TYR A 49 -5.38 -4.39 -9.97
CA TYR A 49 -5.51 -3.16 -10.75
C TYR A 49 -4.67 -3.16 -12.05
N LYS A 50 -3.39 -3.56 -12.00
CA LYS A 50 -2.50 -3.60 -13.18
C LYS A 50 -2.97 -4.59 -14.25
N MET A 51 -3.66 -5.66 -13.83
CA MET A 51 -4.32 -6.57 -14.77
C MET A 51 -5.58 -5.95 -15.37
N PHE A 52 -6.39 -5.25 -14.56
CA PHE A 52 -7.57 -4.52 -15.05
C PHE A 52 -7.22 -3.39 -16.01
N SER A 53 -6.17 -2.60 -15.73
CA SER A 53 -5.72 -1.51 -16.60
C SER A 53 -5.05 -1.99 -17.89
N ARG A 54 -4.62 -3.26 -17.97
CA ARG A 54 -4.25 -3.92 -19.25
C ARG A 54 -5.46 -4.43 -20.02
N MET A 55 -6.61 -4.60 -19.37
CA MET A 55 -7.90 -4.96 -19.99
C MET A 55 -8.75 -3.72 -20.34
N ASN A 56 -8.23 -2.51 -20.11
CA ASN A 56 -8.95 -1.21 -20.12
C ASN A 56 -9.35 -0.65 -21.50
N GLY A 57 -9.30 -1.45 -22.56
CA GLY A 57 -9.90 -1.06 -23.84
C GLY A 57 -11.43 -1.25 -23.89
N MET A 58 -12.02 -2.07 -23.02
CA MET A 58 -13.37 -2.61 -23.26
C MET A 58 -14.39 -2.40 -22.11
N ILE A 59 -13.96 -2.08 -20.89
CA ILE A 59 -14.86 -2.02 -19.71
C ILE A 59 -15.17 -0.58 -19.25
N ASP A 60 -14.26 0.37 -19.47
CA ASP A 60 -14.41 1.77 -19.02
C ASP A 60 -15.58 2.54 -19.66
N TRP A 61 -16.13 2.08 -20.81
CA TRP A 61 -17.30 2.71 -21.43
C TRP A 61 -18.63 2.41 -20.71
N PHE A 62 -18.75 1.30 -19.96
CA PHE A 62 -20.06 0.80 -19.51
C PHE A 62 -20.44 1.11 -18.05
N THR A 63 -19.53 1.43 -17.13
CA THR A 63 -19.86 1.37 -15.68
C THR A 63 -19.24 2.44 -14.77
N GLY A 64 -18.98 3.67 -15.23
CA GLY A 64 -18.29 4.72 -14.44
C GLY A 64 -18.80 4.93 -13.00
N ALA A 65 -20.09 4.75 -12.73
CA ALA A 65 -20.66 4.86 -11.38
C ALA A 65 -20.37 3.65 -10.44
N LYS A 66 -20.15 2.46 -11.00
CA LYS A 66 -19.84 1.24 -10.24
C LYS A 66 -18.41 1.25 -9.72
N SER A 67 -17.47 1.79 -10.50
CA SER A 67 -16.04 1.83 -10.13
C SER A 67 -15.77 2.81 -8.99
N GLU A 68 -16.51 3.93 -8.93
CA GLU A 68 -16.40 4.92 -7.85
C GLU A 68 -16.84 4.34 -6.50
N LYS A 69 -17.94 3.58 -6.49
CA LYS A 69 -18.46 2.90 -5.29
C LYS A 69 -17.50 1.80 -4.82
N GLU A 70 -17.04 0.95 -5.74
CA GLU A 70 -16.07 -0.12 -5.44
C GLU A 70 -14.75 0.45 -4.91
N ARG A 71 -14.29 1.60 -5.44
CA ARG A 71 -13.11 2.31 -4.93
C ARG A 71 -13.30 2.77 -3.49
N LYS A 72 -14.41 3.44 -3.18
CA LYS A 72 -14.71 3.91 -1.83
C LYS A 72 -14.84 2.75 -0.83
N GLU A 73 -15.45 1.65 -1.26
CA GLU A 73 -15.55 0.44 -0.43
C GLU A 73 -14.16 -0.18 -0.16
N ALA A 74 -13.29 -0.24 -1.17
CA ALA A 74 -11.92 -0.72 -1.01
C ALA A 74 -11.10 0.20 -0.08
N GLU A 75 -11.21 1.51 -0.25
CA GLU A 75 -10.52 2.50 0.58
C GLU A 75 -11.00 2.43 2.04
N ASN A 76 -12.31 2.39 2.27
CA ASN A 76 -12.88 2.23 3.61
C ASN A 76 -12.42 0.93 4.28
N LYS A 77 -12.36 -0.17 3.52
CA LYS A 77 -11.87 -1.45 4.02
C LYS A 77 -10.41 -1.36 4.46
N ILE A 78 -9.56 -0.71 3.66
CA ILE A 78 -8.15 -0.49 4.00
C ILE A 78 -8.03 0.40 5.23
N GLN A 79 -8.78 1.50 5.31
CA GLN A 79 -8.76 2.39 6.48
C GLN A 79 -9.17 1.66 7.77
N ASN A 80 -10.23 0.85 7.71
CA ASN A 80 -10.66 0.04 8.86
C ASN A 80 -9.57 -0.95 9.28
N GLN A 81 -8.94 -1.64 8.32
CA GLN A 81 -7.84 -2.54 8.60
C GLN A 81 -6.63 -1.82 9.20
N ILE A 82 -6.30 -0.61 8.72
CA ILE A 82 -5.24 0.21 9.30
C ILE A 82 -5.57 0.58 10.75
N ASN A 83 -6.81 0.98 11.05
CA ASN A 83 -7.22 1.29 12.42
C ASN A 83 -7.14 0.07 13.36
N ASP A 84 -7.53 -1.11 12.85
CA ASP A 84 -7.39 -2.38 13.59
C ASP A 84 -5.91 -2.69 13.85
N GLU A 85 -5.03 -2.52 12.86
CA GLU A 85 -3.60 -2.77 13.01
C GLU A 85 -2.93 -1.76 13.94
N ILE A 86 -3.28 -0.48 13.89
CA ILE A 86 -2.80 0.52 14.87
C ILE A 86 -3.11 0.06 16.30
N SER A 87 -4.31 -0.49 16.52
CA SER A 87 -4.72 -1.01 17.82
C SER A 87 -3.93 -2.26 18.25
N LYS A 88 -3.56 -3.13 17.30
CA LYS A 88 -2.80 -4.37 17.56
C LYS A 88 -1.30 -4.17 17.77
N VAL A 89 -0.71 -3.18 17.11
CA VAL A 89 0.73 -2.87 17.23
C VAL A 89 1.10 -2.53 18.68
N GLY A 90 0.13 -2.06 19.49
CA GLY A 90 0.33 -1.79 20.92
C GLY A 90 1.21 -0.56 21.21
N VAL A 91 1.70 0.11 20.16
CA VAL A 91 2.46 1.36 20.22
C VAL A 91 1.56 2.48 19.71
N LYS A 92 1.47 3.58 20.46
CA LYS A 92 0.71 4.75 20.03
C LYS A 92 1.49 5.55 18.98
N PRO A 93 0.82 6.15 17.98
CA PRO A 93 1.46 7.14 17.10
C PRO A 93 2.08 8.26 17.92
N THR A 94 3.29 8.67 17.56
CA THR A 94 3.97 9.85 18.11
C THR A 94 3.56 11.13 17.41
N ILE A 95 3.01 11.04 16.20
CA ILE A 95 2.47 12.17 15.43
C ILE A 95 0.95 12.23 15.52
N GLY A 96 0.39 13.44 15.48
CA GLY A 96 -1.06 13.65 15.41
C GLY A 96 -1.60 13.52 13.98
N THR A 97 -2.93 13.41 13.85
CA THR A 97 -3.63 13.31 12.55
C THR A 97 -3.28 14.45 11.59
N ALA A 98 -3.18 15.69 12.08
CA ALA A 98 -2.84 16.84 11.24
C ALA A 98 -1.43 16.71 10.63
N THR A 99 -0.46 16.29 11.44
CA THR A 99 0.92 16.02 10.98
C THR A 99 0.94 14.86 10.00
N ALA A 100 0.23 13.76 10.30
CA ALA A 100 0.15 12.61 9.40
C ALA A 100 -0.46 12.98 8.03
N LYS A 101 -1.51 13.80 8.01
CA LYS A 101 -2.12 14.34 6.77
C LYS A 101 -1.14 15.22 5.99
N SER A 102 -0.37 16.05 6.69
CA SER A 102 0.66 16.88 6.04
C SER A 102 1.76 16.02 5.41
N ILE A 103 2.21 14.97 6.10
CA ILE A 103 3.21 14.03 5.56
C ILE A 103 2.62 13.26 4.37
N ALA A 104 1.39 12.79 4.48
CA ALA A 104 0.68 12.10 3.39
C ALA A 104 0.56 12.96 2.14
N GLN A 105 0.17 14.23 2.29
CA GLN A 105 0.12 15.19 1.18
C GLN A 105 1.52 15.44 0.60
N SER A 106 2.53 15.67 1.45
CA SER A 106 3.90 15.88 0.98
C SER A 106 4.47 14.66 0.23
N LEU A 107 4.05 13.44 0.58
CA LEU A 107 4.40 12.24 -0.15
C LEU A 107 3.71 12.20 -1.51
N LEU A 108 2.41 12.53 -1.57
CA LEU A 108 1.68 12.64 -2.84
C LEU A 108 2.34 13.66 -3.77
N ASP A 109 2.64 14.86 -3.28
CA ASP A 109 3.29 15.92 -4.05
C ASP A 109 4.66 15.46 -4.58
N ALA A 110 5.43 14.70 -3.78
CA ALA A 110 6.71 14.13 -4.20
C ALA A 110 6.57 13.08 -5.32
N PHE A 111 5.43 12.36 -5.39
CA PHE A 111 5.15 11.41 -6.46
C PHE A 111 4.49 12.02 -7.71
N GLU A 112 3.99 13.27 -7.61
CA GLU A 112 3.34 14.00 -8.71
C GLU A 112 4.26 15.03 -9.38
N TYR A 113 5.48 15.19 -8.88
CA TYR A 113 6.51 16.03 -9.52
C TYR A 113 6.82 15.53 -10.95
N MET A 114 7.65 16.25 -11.72
CA MET A 114 8.12 15.77 -13.03
C MET A 114 9.06 14.55 -12.84
N GLY A 115 8.47 13.39 -12.54
CA GLY A 115 9.13 12.24 -11.94
C GLY A 115 8.85 12.14 -10.43
N THR A 116 9.62 11.31 -9.75
CA THR A 116 9.57 11.21 -8.29
C THR A 116 10.61 12.15 -7.70
N TYR A 117 10.28 12.89 -6.62
CA TYR A 117 11.28 13.60 -5.84
C TYR A 117 11.70 12.76 -4.63
N GLU A 118 12.68 11.88 -4.84
CA GLU A 118 13.01 10.80 -3.92
C GLU A 118 13.55 11.32 -2.58
N GLU A 119 14.33 12.39 -2.59
CA GLU A 119 14.83 13.01 -1.34
C GLU A 119 13.69 13.52 -0.45
N GLN A 120 12.61 14.05 -1.04
CA GLN A 120 11.42 14.45 -0.28
C GLN A 120 10.67 13.23 0.27
N VAL A 121 10.59 12.13 -0.49
CA VAL A 121 10.05 10.86 0.01
C VAL A 121 10.87 10.40 1.22
N TYR A 122 12.19 10.32 1.11
CA TYR A 122 13.05 9.86 2.20
C TYR A 122 12.99 10.76 3.42
N SER A 123 12.95 12.07 3.23
CA SER A 123 12.80 13.05 4.31
C SER A 123 11.52 12.81 5.10
N ASN A 124 10.38 12.66 4.40
CA ASN A 124 9.10 12.36 5.03
C ASN A 124 9.10 11.01 5.77
N LEU A 125 9.70 9.97 5.18
CA LEU A 125 9.81 8.65 5.83
C LEU A 125 10.67 8.69 7.10
N ARG A 126 11.73 9.52 7.14
CA ARG A 126 12.63 9.66 8.30
C ARG A 126 11.98 10.39 9.49
N VAL A 127 10.89 11.13 9.27
CA VAL A 127 10.14 11.82 10.35
C VAL A 127 9.40 10.80 11.23
N LEU A 128 9.02 9.66 10.66
CA LEU A 128 8.27 8.62 11.35
C LEU A 128 9.15 7.96 12.42
N LYS A 129 8.62 7.78 13.64
CA LYS A 129 9.39 7.25 14.77
C LYS A 129 9.06 5.79 15.09
N ASN A 130 7.88 5.34 14.70
CA ASN A 130 7.44 3.97 14.92
C ASN A 130 6.48 3.50 13.82
N SER A 131 6.15 2.21 13.85
CA SER A 131 5.21 1.60 12.90
C SER A 131 3.79 2.16 12.98
N ALA A 132 3.36 2.67 14.14
CA ALA A 132 2.04 3.29 14.28
C ALA A 132 1.96 4.64 13.55
N ASP A 133 3.05 5.42 13.49
CA ASP A 133 3.15 6.62 12.67
C ASP A 133 3.02 6.27 11.18
N TRP A 134 3.70 5.22 10.73
CA TRP A 134 3.60 4.72 9.36
C TRP A 134 2.18 4.33 8.99
N LEU A 135 1.51 3.55 9.84
CA LEU A 135 0.11 3.16 9.64
C LEU A 135 -0.80 4.40 9.60
N LEU A 136 -0.61 5.34 10.53
CA LEU A 136 -1.39 6.57 10.57
C LEU A 136 -1.20 7.40 9.28
N VAL A 137 0.02 7.56 8.78
CA VAL A 137 0.29 8.23 7.49
C VAL A 137 -0.34 7.44 6.34
N GLY A 138 -0.23 6.12 6.32
CA GLY A 138 -0.88 5.28 5.31
C GLY A 138 -2.40 5.44 5.28
N ARG A 139 -3.03 5.64 6.45
CA ARG A 139 -4.47 5.93 6.57
C ARG A 139 -4.80 7.29 5.95
N GLU A 140 -4.08 8.33 6.35
CA GLU A 140 -4.31 9.70 5.87
C GLU A 140 -3.95 9.86 4.38
N TYR A 141 -3.02 9.03 3.88
CA TYR A 141 -2.69 8.96 2.46
C TYR A 141 -3.85 8.40 1.65
N GLY A 142 -4.55 7.36 2.13
CA GLY A 142 -5.67 6.77 1.42
C GLY A 142 -5.24 6.16 0.08
N MET A 143 -5.97 6.50 -1.00
CA MET A 143 -5.67 6.03 -2.36
C MET A 143 -5.87 7.09 -3.46
N PRO A 144 -5.23 8.28 -3.40
CA PRO A 144 -5.45 9.40 -4.33
C PRO A 144 -5.21 9.00 -5.80
N ARG A 145 -4.17 8.20 -6.05
CA ARG A 145 -3.81 7.66 -7.37
C ARG A 145 -4.28 6.21 -7.57
N LYS A 146 -5.32 5.80 -6.84
CA LYS A 146 -5.86 4.41 -6.79
C LYS A 146 -4.83 3.38 -6.29
N ARG A 147 -3.83 3.83 -5.55
CA ARG A 147 -2.75 3.03 -4.98
C ARG A 147 -2.59 3.39 -3.52
N THR A 148 -2.35 2.38 -2.69
CA THR A 148 -1.95 2.62 -1.29
C THR A 148 -0.55 3.21 -1.27
N LEU A 149 -0.16 3.87 -0.19
CA LEU A 149 1.19 4.43 -0.04
C LEU A 149 2.31 3.40 -0.30
N VAL A 150 2.11 2.16 0.13
CA VAL A 150 3.02 1.05 -0.18
C VAL A 150 3.13 0.81 -1.68
N ALA A 151 1.99 0.67 -2.37
CA ALA A 151 1.97 0.43 -3.80
C ALA A 151 2.54 1.62 -4.59
N GLU A 152 2.38 2.84 -4.07
CA GLU A 152 2.96 4.05 -4.62
C GLU A 152 4.49 3.98 -4.58
N LEU A 153 5.09 3.65 -3.43
CA LEU A 153 6.54 3.48 -3.30
C LEU A 153 7.07 2.46 -4.32
N TYR A 154 6.43 1.30 -4.44
CA TYR A 154 6.83 0.27 -5.40
C TYR A 154 6.70 0.67 -6.87
N ASN A 155 5.84 1.63 -7.19
CA ASN A 155 5.64 2.07 -8.56
C ASN A 155 6.53 3.24 -8.94
N GLU A 156 6.76 4.14 -8.00
CA GLU A 156 7.43 5.42 -8.23
C GLU A 156 8.93 5.38 -7.91
N LEU A 157 9.39 4.40 -7.12
CA LEU A 157 10.80 4.21 -6.81
C LEU A 157 11.37 2.98 -7.54
N ASP A 158 12.59 3.10 -8.04
CA ASP A 158 13.34 2.00 -8.62
C ASP A 158 13.88 1.04 -7.54
N ASN A 159 14.61 0.01 -7.96
CA ASN A 159 15.13 -0.99 -7.02
C ASN A 159 16.14 -0.43 -5.99
N LYS A 160 16.96 0.55 -6.38
CA LYS A 160 17.93 1.20 -5.50
C LYS A 160 17.22 2.13 -4.52
N GLU A 161 16.28 2.92 -5.01
CA GLU A 161 15.50 3.86 -4.20
C GLU A 161 14.58 3.14 -3.21
N MET A 162 13.96 2.03 -3.65
CA MET A 162 13.21 1.15 -2.76
C MET A 162 14.08 0.53 -1.66
N ALA A 163 15.35 0.22 -1.95
CA ALA A 163 16.26 -0.29 -0.92
C ALA A 163 16.53 0.78 0.16
N ILE A 164 16.64 2.05 -0.22
CA ILE A 164 16.79 3.18 0.72
C ILE A 164 15.51 3.35 1.56
N ALA A 165 14.34 3.36 0.93
CA ALA A 165 13.05 3.47 1.63
C ALA A 165 12.86 2.32 2.63
N ARG A 166 13.16 1.08 2.23
CA ARG A 166 13.14 -0.10 3.12
C ARG A 166 14.12 0.04 4.29
N SER A 167 15.33 0.52 4.03
CA SER A 167 16.32 0.76 5.09
C SER A 167 15.81 1.77 6.12
N ILE A 168 15.18 2.86 5.69
CA ILE A 168 14.57 3.86 6.59
C ILE A 168 13.44 3.22 7.42
N LEU A 169 12.50 2.55 6.76
CA LEU A 169 11.33 1.94 7.41
C LEU A 169 11.69 0.79 8.36
N SER A 170 12.74 0.03 8.06
CA SER A 170 13.19 -1.06 8.91
C SER A 170 13.63 -0.59 10.30
N LYS A 171 14.14 0.65 10.42
CA LYS A 171 14.56 1.26 11.70
C LYS A 171 13.40 1.50 12.66
N ILE A 172 12.17 1.58 12.13
CA ILE A 172 10.94 1.78 12.90
C ILE A 172 10.07 0.51 12.95
N GLY A 173 10.63 -0.65 12.59
CA GLY A 173 9.95 -1.94 12.62
C GLY A 173 8.97 -2.16 11.47
N VAL A 174 9.05 -1.39 10.38
CA VAL A 174 8.22 -1.54 9.19
C VAL A 174 9.02 -2.26 8.09
N THR A 175 8.46 -3.34 7.55
CA THR A 175 9.06 -4.09 6.44
C THR A 175 8.11 -4.01 5.25
N ILE A 176 8.55 -3.48 4.11
CA ILE A 176 7.73 -3.34 2.88
C ILE A 176 8.31 -4.09 1.68
#